data_AF-A0A2V6Q8Z6-F1
#
_entry.id   AF-A0A2V6Q8Z6-F1
#
_cell.length_a   1.000
_cell.length_b   1.000
_cell.length_c   1.000
_cell.angle_alpha   90.00
_cell.angle_beta   90.00
_cell.angle_gamma   90.00
#
_symmetry.space_group_name_H-M   'P 1'
#
loop_
_entity.id
_entity.type
_entity.pdbx_description
1 polymer ?
#
loop_
_entity_poly.entity_id
_entity_poly.type
_entity_poly.pdbx_seq_one_letter_code
_entity_poly.pdbx_strand_id
1 'polypeptide(L)'
;MEEVFPVLAGVVVGLALHHVTAPLLRAVLVVVFSLGFGAVAAWISGELALSPVYIAIDAAQVAVATVLTAMLVAAWRRRALRLRS
;
A
#
# COMPACT_ATOMS: atom_id res chain seq x y z
N MET A 1 -11.93 9.63 -9.66
CA MET A 1 -11.00 10.27 -8.70
C MET A 1 -10.91 9.48 -7.39
N GLU A 2 -11.98 8.78 -7.00
CA GLU A 2 -12.09 8.07 -5.71
C GLU A 2 -11.05 6.94 -5.55
N GLU A 3 -10.81 6.16 -6.60
CA GLU A 3 -9.80 5.08 -6.59
C GLU A 3 -8.33 5.56 -6.63
N VAL A 4 -8.08 6.87 -6.84
CA VAL A 4 -6.72 7.40 -6.87
C VAL A 4 -6.11 7.45 -5.46
N PHE A 5 -6.95 7.67 -4.44
CA PHE A 5 -6.49 7.79 -3.07
C PHE A 5 -5.96 6.46 -2.50
N PRO A 6 -6.69 5.32 -2.59
CA PRO A 6 -6.18 4.01 -2.18
C PRO A 6 -4.85 3.64 -2.83
N VAL A 7 -4.72 3.91 -4.14
CA VAL A 7 -3.50 3.59 -4.90
C VAL A 7 -2.33 4.46 -4.44
N LEU A 8 -2.52 5.78 -4.30
CA LEU A 8 -1.48 6.69 -3.82
C LEU A 8 -1.04 6.36 -2.39
N ALA A 9 -2.01 6.05 -1.51
CA ALA A 9 -1.72 5.62 -0.15
C ALA A 9 -0.86 4.35 -0.17
N GLY A 10 -1.20 3.36 -1.00
CA GLY A 10 -0.40 2.15 -1.15
C GLY A 10 1.02 2.42 -1.68
N VAL A 11 1.18 3.32 -2.66
CA VAL A 11 2.51 3.73 -3.13
C VAL A 11 3.34 4.34 -2.01
N VAL A 12 2.77 5.28 -1.24
CA VAL A 12 3.46 5.93 -0.11
C VAL A 12 3.85 4.91 0.94
N VAL A 13 2.97 3.97 1.29
CA VAL A 13 3.27 2.91 2.27
C VAL A 13 4.37 1.98 1.75
N GLY A 14 4.30 1.57 0.47
CA GLY A 14 5.30 0.72 -0.16
C GLY A 14 6.68 1.35 -0.20
N LEU A 15 6.73 2.67 -0.40
CA LEU A 15 7.94 3.48 -0.25
C LEU A 15 8.35 3.56 1.22
N ALA A 16 7.49 3.95 2.15
CA ALA A 16 7.86 4.15 3.56
C ALA A 16 8.39 2.86 4.22
N LEU A 17 7.80 1.71 3.90
CA LEU A 17 8.18 0.42 4.47
C LEU A 17 9.43 -0.20 3.82
N HIS A 18 10.05 0.45 2.84
CA HIS A 18 11.23 -0.11 2.16
C HIS A 18 12.45 -0.28 3.08
N HIS A 19 12.52 0.50 4.16
CA HIS A 19 13.58 0.41 5.17
C HIS A 19 13.34 -0.71 6.21
N VAL A 20 12.12 -1.27 6.28
CA VAL A 20 11.78 -2.28 7.27
C VAL A 20 12.30 -3.64 6.81
N THR A 21 13.34 -4.13 7.48
CA THR A 21 14.02 -5.40 7.18
C THR A 21 13.33 -6.61 7.82
N ALA A 22 12.60 -6.42 8.92
CA ALA A 22 11.89 -7.48 9.62
C ALA A 22 10.61 -7.88 8.85
N PRO A 23 10.52 -9.11 8.32
CA PRO A 23 9.43 -9.51 7.41
C PRO A 23 8.07 -9.53 8.10
N LEU A 24 8.02 -9.99 9.36
CA LEU A 24 6.78 -10.04 10.13
C LEU A 24 6.26 -8.63 10.46
N LEU A 25 7.13 -7.74 10.94
CA LEU A 25 6.78 -6.34 11.22
C LEU A 25 6.29 -5.65 9.95
N ARG A 26 6.96 -5.88 8.82
CA ARG A 26 6.54 -5.34 7.52
C ARG A 26 5.16 -5.85 7.12
N ALA A 27 4.89 -7.15 7.25
CA ALA A 27 3.57 -7.71 6.96
C ALA A 27 2.47 -7.11 7.83
N VAL A 28 2.71 -6.98 9.14
CA VAL A 28 1.78 -6.34 10.08
C VAL A 28 1.51 -4.90 9.68
N LEU A 29 2.56 -4.12 9.38
CA LEU A 29 2.40 -2.72 8.95
C LEU A 29 1.63 -2.61 7.64
N VAL A 30 1.88 -3.48 6.66
CA VAL A 30 1.11 -3.51 5.41
C VAL A 30 -0.38 -3.74 5.70
N VAL A 31 -0.72 -4.71 6.54
CA VAL A 31 -2.12 -5.01 6.89
C VAL A 31 -2.75 -3.82 7.61
N VAL A 32 -2.09 -3.27 8.63
CA VAL A 32 -2.61 -2.15 9.42
C VAL A 32 -2.82 -0.91 8.55
N PHE A 33 -1.85 -0.54 7.73
CA PHE A 33 -1.98 0.61 6.84
C PHE A 33 -3.03 0.38 5.74
N SER A 34 -3.12 -0.84 5.19
CA SER A 34 -4.12 -1.15 4.17
C SER A 34 -5.54 -1.04 4.71
N LEU A 35 -5.79 -1.60 5.89
CA LEU A 35 -7.09 -1.47 6.55
C LEU A 35 -7.40 -0.02 6.95
N GLY A 36 -6.42 0.69 7.51
CA GLY A 36 -6.57 2.09 7.91
C GLY A 36 -6.88 3.02 6.73
N PHE A 37 -6.06 2.98 5.67
CA PHE A 37 -6.28 3.82 4.49
C PHE A 37 -7.50 3.39 3.69
N GLY A 38 -7.82 2.09 3.63
CA GLY A 38 -9.04 1.60 2.99
C GLY A 38 -10.30 2.09 3.70
N ALA A 39 -10.30 2.10 5.03
CA ALA A 39 -11.41 2.66 5.80
C ALA A 39 -11.55 4.19 5.62
N VAL A 40 -10.42 4.92 5.57
CA VAL A 40 -10.42 6.37 5.31
C VAL A 40 -10.91 6.69 3.89
N ALA A 41 -10.50 5.91 2.90
CA ALA A 41 -10.93 6.07 1.51
C ALA A 41 -12.45 5.91 1.38
N ALA A 42 -12.99 4.78 1.83
CA ALA A 42 -14.41 4.49 1.76
C ALA A 42 -15.27 5.48 2.59
N TRP A 43 -14.68 6.11 3.63
CA TRP A 43 -15.36 7.18 4.38
C TRP A 43 -15.39 8.49 3.61
N ILE A 44 -14.27 8.88 2.97
CA ILE A 44 -14.17 10.10 2.15
C ILE A 44 -15.08 10.01 0.92
N SER A 45 -15.14 8.84 0.28
CA SER A 45 -16.00 8.60 -0.89
C SER A 45 -17.49 8.55 -0.54
N GLY A 46 -17.84 8.49 0.75
CA GLY A 46 -19.23 8.33 1.20
C GLY A 46 -19.81 6.92 0.94
N GLU A 47 -19.02 6.02 0.37
CA GLU A 47 -19.41 4.64 0.02
C GLU A 47 -19.64 3.78 1.27
N LEU A 48 -19.10 4.18 2.43
CA LEU A 48 -19.45 3.57 3.71
C LEU A 48 -20.97 3.58 3.99
N ALA A 49 -21.69 4.58 3.48
CA ALA A 49 -23.14 4.67 3.62
C ALA A 49 -23.89 3.66 2.74
N LEU A 50 -23.23 3.11 1.72
CA LEU A 50 -23.79 2.11 0.80
C LEU A 50 -23.50 0.70 1.30
N SER A 51 -22.24 0.39 1.62
CA SER A 51 -21.85 -0.95 2.08
C SER A 51 -20.46 -0.99 2.74
N PRO A 52 -20.28 -1.80 3.80
CA PRO A 52 -18.94 -2.04 4.36
C PRO A 52 -17.99 -2.79 3.40
N VAL A 53 -18.50 -3.36 2.29
CA VAL A 53 -17.65 -4.04 1.29
C VAL A 53 -16.64 -3.10 0.65
N TYR A 54 -16.94 -1.81 0.54
CA TYR A 54 -16.06 -0.81 -0.06
C TYR A 54 -14.76 -0.63 0.71
N ILE A 55 -14.79 -0.78 2.04
CA ILE A 55 -13.57 -0.80 2.88
C ILE A 55 -12.65 -1.94 2.45
N ALA A 56 -13.19 -3.12 2.15
CA ALA A 56 -12.41 -4.28 1.74
C ALA A 56 -11.78 -4.08 0.36
N ILE A 57 -12.52 -3.44 -0.56
CA ILE A 57 -12.03 -3.10 -1.90
C ILE A 57 -10.88 -2.11 -1.79
N ASP A 58 -11.06 -0.99 -1.08
CA ASP A 58 -10.04 0.03 -0.93
C ASP A 58 -8.81 -0.49 -0.18
N ALA A 59 -9.01 -1.29 0.87
CA ALA A 59 -7.90 -1.93 1.58
C ALA A 59 -7.12 -2.88 0.67
N ALA A 60 -7.80 -3.64 -0.20
CA ALA A 60 -7.14 -4.50 -1.17
C ALA A 60 -6.31 -3.69 -2.18
N GLN A 61 -6.84 -2.55 -2.64
CA GLN A 61 -6.10 -1.63 -3.53
C GLN A 61 -4.85 -1.08 -2.87
N VAL A 62 -4.93 -0.59 -1.62
CA VAL A 62 -3.78 -0.11 -0.84
C VAL A 62 -2.75 -1.23 -0.69
N ALA A 63 -3.17 -2.45 -0.36
CA ALA A 63 -2.28 -3.59 -0.17
C ALA A 63 -1.54 -3.96 -1.46
N VAL A 64 -2.26 -4.06 -2.58
CA VAL A 64 -1.67 -4.39 -3.90
C VAL A 64 -0.67 -3.31 -4.31
N ALA A 65 -1.05 -2.03 -4.26
CA ALA A 65 -0.16 -0.93 -4.61
C ALA A 65 1.10 -0.88 -3.72
N THR A 66 0.95 -1.17 -2.42
CA THR A 66 2.06 -1.28 -1.46
C THR A 66 3.04 -2.38 -1.86
N VAL A 67 2.54 -3.58 -2.14
CA VAL A 67 3.36 -4.74 -2.50
C VAL A 67 4.10 -4.47 -3.81
N LEU A 68 3.39 -4.00 -4.85
CA LEU A 68 3.97 -3.70 -6.15
C LEU A 68 5.06 -2.64 -6.05
N THR A 69 4.81 -1.55 -5.32
CA THR A 69 5.78 -0.49 -5.12
C THR A 69 7.02 -1.01 -4.41
N ALA A 70 6.85 -1.80 -3.35
CA ALA A 70 7.98 -2.32 -2.60
C ALA A 70 8.80 -3.35 -3.40
N MET A 71 8.15 -4.15 -4.25
CA MET A 71 8.83 -5.04 -5.20
C MET A 71 9.64 -4.24 -6.24
N LEU A 72 9.06 -3.17 -6.78
CA LEU A 72 9.72 -2.29 -7.73
C LEU A 72 10.97 -1.63 -7.12
N VAL A 73 10.86 -1.08 -5.91
CA VAL A 73 11.99 -0.51 -5.16
C VAL A 73 13.09 -1.56 -4.92
N ALA A 74 12.70 -2.78 -4.52
CA ALA A 74 13.67 -3.85 -4.31
C ALA A 74 14.37 -4.29 -5.61
N ALA A 75 13.65 -4.35 -6.74
CA ALA A 75 14.23 -4.63 -8.05
C ALA A 75 15.18 -3.52 -8.50
N TRP A 76 14.78 -2.26 -8.34
CA TRP A 76 15.60 -1.09 -8.68
C TRP A 76 16.91 -1.09 -7.90
N ARG A 77 16.86 -1.27 -6.56
CA ARG A 77 18.08 -1.29 -5.73
C ARG A 77 19.03 -2.40 -6.13
N ARG A 78 18.50 -3.60 -6.40
CA ARG A 78 19.31 -4.73 -6.89
C ARG A 78 20.00 -4.41 -8.22
N ARG A 79 19.31 -3.72 -9.13
CA ARG A 79 19.87 -3.29 -10.42
C ARG A 79 20.91 -2.18 -10.27
N ALA A 80 20.63 -1.18 -9.44
CA ALA A 80 21.54 -0.07 -9.19
C ALA A 80 22.87 -0.52 -8.55
N LEU A 81 22.84 -1.53 -7.68
CA LEU A 81 24.05 -2.12 -7.11
C LEU A 81 24.89 -2.86 -8.15
N ARG A 82 24.26 -3.57 -9.10
CA ARG A 82 24.95 -4.27 -10.21
C ARG A 82 25.60 -3.33 -11.23
N LEU A 83 25.07 -2.13 -11.41
CA LEU A 83 25.62 -1.12 -12.32
C LEU A 83 26.80 -0.35 -11.70
N ARG A 84 27.05 -0.51 -10.40
CA ARG A 84 28.13 0.16 -9.65
C ARG A 84 29.34 -0.74 -9.35
N SER A 85 29.27 -2.03 -9.69
CA SER A 85 30.35 -3.02 -9.58
C SER A 85 31.03 -3.23 -10.93
#